data_AF-A0A923MLY1-F1
#
_entry.id   AF-A0A923MLY1-F1
#
_cell.length_a   1.000
_cell.length_b   1.000
_cell.length_c   1.000
_cell.angle_alpha   90.00
_cell.angle_beta   90.00
_cell.angle_gamma   90.00
#
_symmetry.space_group_name_H-M   'P 1'
#
loop_
_entity.id
_entity.type
_entity.pdbx_description
1 polymer ?
#
loop_
_entity_poly.entity_id
_entity_poly.type
_entity_poly.pdbx_seq_one_letter_code
_entity_poly.pdbx_strand_id
1 'polypeptide(L)'
;MAIMLGNLNMSSIEARLGITLQEKDRNTLSSMRQDDAQNIQPGKWHCFDLPFMIMCGDLGTAQKVCEILRPYSNSMKTQLQISWQKGESENGMA
;
A
#
# COMPACT_ATOMS: atom_id res chain seq x y z
N MET A 1 17.11 -4.36 14.88
CA MET A 1 15.77 -4.83 14.50
C MET A 1 14.93 -3.61 14.16
N ALA A 2 14.45 -3.48 12.93
CA ALA A 2 13.50 -2.42 12.59
C ALA A 2 12.13 -2.83 13.15
N ILE A 3 11.55 -2.00 14.01
CA ILE A 3 10.18 -2.20 14.52
C ILE A 3 9.24 -1.78 13.39
N MET A 4 8.49 -2.75 12.85
CA MET A 4 7.46 -2.52 11.84
C MET A 4 6.09 -2.46 12.56
N LEU A 5 5.63 -1.25 12.89
CA LEU A 5 4.30 -1.06 13.47
C LEU A 5 3.29 -0.95 12.32
N GLY A 6 2.23 -1.75 12.33
CA GLY A 6 1.30 -1.87 11.19
C GLY A 6 -0.11 -2.25 11.60
N ASN A 7 -1.01 -2.31 10.61
CA ASN A 7 -2.49 -2.35 10.70
C ASN A 7 -3.18 -0.97 10.81
N LEU A 8 -2.68 0.02 10.07
CA LEU A 8 -3.47 1.23 9.85
C LEU A 8 -4.73 0.90 9.05
N ASN A 9 -5.88 1.31 9.58
CA ASN A 9 -7.12 1.33 8.83
C ASN A 9 -7.13 2.50 7.83
N MET A 10 -8.07 2.48 6.87
CA MET A 10 -8.18 3.53 5.85
C MET A 10 -8.24 4.94 6.43
N SER A 11 -8.97 5.14 7.54
CA SER A 11 -9.11 6.45 8.17
C SER A 11 -7.79 6.96 8.77
N SER A 12 -6.95 6.06 9.27
CA SER A 12 -5.62 6.41 9.78
C SER A 12 -4.67 6.75 8.64
N ILE A 13 -4.78 6.04 7.51
CA ILE A 13 -4.02 6.33 6.29
C ILE A 13 -4.41 7.71 5.74
N GLU A 14 -5.72 8.01 5.63
CA GLU A 14 -6.25 9.31 5.22
C GLU A 14 -5.76 10.44 6.13
N ALA A 15 -5.84 10.25 7.46
CA ALA A 15 -5.35 11.23 8.44
C ALA A 15 -3.85 11.49 8.31
N ARG A 16 -3.04 10.44 8.11
CA ARG A 16 -1.58 10.53 7.97
C ARG A 16 -1.16 11.16 6.65
N LEU A 17 -1.86 10.83 5.56
CA LEU A 17 -1.68 11.46 4.26
C LEU A 17 -2.25 12.89 4.24
N GLY A 18 -3.19 13.22 5.11
CA GLY A 18 -3.90 14.50 5.09
C GLY A 18 -4.84 14.65 3.89
N ILE A 19 -5.34 13.55 3.35
CA ILE A 19 -6.26 13.51 2.20
C ILE A 19 -7.59 12.88 2.60
N THR A 20 -8.63 13.12 1.81
CA THR A 20 -9.92 12.41 1.90
C THR A 20 -10.13 11.65 0.61
N LEU A 21 -10.21 10.32 0.69
CA LEU A 21 -10.45 9.46 -0.46
C LEU A 21 -11.94 9.50 -0.84
N GLN A 22 -12.23 9.45 -2.14
CA GLN A 22 -13.59 9.20 -2.59
C GLN A 22 -14.07 7.82 -2.14
N GLU A 23 -15.37 7.67 -1.89
CA GLU A 23 -15.96 6.43 -1.38
C GLU A 23 -15.62 5.21 -2.24
N LYS A 24 -15.66 5.37 -3.57
CA LYS A 24 -15.26 4.33 -4.53
C LYS A 24 -13.81 3.87 -4.34
N ASP A 25 -12.89 4.82 -4.20
CA ASP A 25 -11.46 4.54 -4.07
C ASP A 25 -11.16 3.91 -2.71
N ARG A 26 -11.80 4.43 -1.66
CA ARG A 26 -11.72 3.89 -0.30
C ARG A 26 -12.24 2.45 -0.25
N ASN A 27 -13.37 2.16 -0.87
CA ASN A 27 -13.94 0.81 -0.92
C ASN A 27 -13.03 -0.15 -1.69
N THR A 28 -12.47 0.30 -2.81
CA THR A 28 -11.52 -0.49 -3.61
C THR A 28 -10.27 -0.83 -2.79
N LEU A 29 -9.62 0.18 -2.20
CA LEU A 29 -8.44 -0.02 -1.36
C LEU A 29 -8.76 -0.91 -0.16
N SER A 30 -9.89 -0.71 0.51
CA SER A 30 -10.32 -1.53 1.65
C SER A 30 -10.53 -3.00 1.28
N SER A 31 -11.10 -3.29 0.10
CA SER A 31 -11.31 -4.67 -0.35
C SER A 31 -10.01 -5.43 -0.66
N MET A 32 -8.97 -4.69 -1.04
CA MET A 32 -7.64 -5.22 -1.34
C MET A 32 -6.72 -5.26 -0.11
N ARG A 33 -7.13 -4.66 1.02
CA ARG A 33 -6.33 -4.61 2.23
C ARG A 33 -6.23 -6.01 2.88
N GLN A 34 -5.04 -6.33 3.38
CA GLN A 34 -4.76 -7.50 4.20
C GLN A 34 -4.31 -7.02 5.59
N ASP A 35 -4.96 -7.52 6.64
CA ASP A 35 -4.61 -7.18 8.03
C ASP A 35 -3.26 -7.79 8.44
N ASP A 36 -2.98 -9.00 7.97
CA ASP A 36 -1.73 -9.69 8.23
C ASP A 36 -0.62 -9.19 7.31
N ALA A 37 0.46 -8.70 7.89
CA ALA A 37 1.66 -8.28 7.18
C ALA A 37 2.51 -9.47 6.69
N GLN A 38 2.28 -10.68 7.22
CA GLN A 38 2.97 -11.89 6.79
C GLN A 38 2.44 -12.35 5.44
N ASN A 39 3.34 -12.51 4.46
CA ASN A 39 3.05 -13.05 3.13
C ASN A 39 1.83 -12.39 2.45
N ILE A 40 2.01 -11.14 2.02
CA ILE A 40 0.96 -10.36 1.37
C ILE A 40 0.56 -11.06 0.06
N GLN A 41 -0.69 -11.51 -0.01
CA GLN A 41 -1.13 -12.30 -1.16
C GLN A 41 -1.17 -11.47 -2.45
N PRO A 42 -1.02 -12.09 -3.63
CA PRO A 42 -1.30 -11.43 -4.90
C PRO A 42 -2.71 -10.81 -4.89
N GLY A 43 -2.85 -9.59 -5.41
CA GLY A 43 -4.08 -8.82 -5.36
C GLY A 43 -4.31 -8.07 -4.03
N LYS A 44 -3.42 -8.22 -3.05
CA LYS A 44 -3.54 -7.63 -1.71
C LYS A 44 -2.40 -6.69 -1.36
N TRP A 45 -2.66 -5.83 -0.38
CA TRP A 45 -1.65 -4.92 0.18
C TRP A 45 -1.80 -4.74 1.69
N HIS A 46 -0.70 -4.39 2.35
CA HIS A 46 -0.63 -4.03 3.76
C HIS A 46 0.04 -2.66 3.93
N CYS A 47 -0.45 -1.83 4.86
CA CYS A 47 0.19 -0.56 5.18
C CYS A 47 0.88 -0.63 6.55
N PHE A 48 2.19 -0.41 6.51
CA PHE A 48 3.03 -0.17 7.66
C PHE A 48 2.96 1.31 8.05
N ASP A 49 2.86 1.60 9.34
CA ASP A 49 2.90 2.95 9.89
C ASP A 49 4.35 3.47 9.98
N LEU A 50 5.29 2.57 10.27
CA LEU A 50 6.72 2.86 10.45
C LEU A 50 7.58 1.74 9.84
N PRO A 51 8.35 2.02 8.75
CA PRO A 51 8.24 3.20 7.90
C PRO A 51 6.85 3.28 7.24
N PHE A 52 6.38 4.49 6.94
CA PHE A 52 5.05 4.69 6.36
C PHE A 52 5.04 4.22 4.89
N MET A 53 4.58 2.99 4.69
CA MET A 53 4.74 2.26 3.43
C MET A 53 3.55 1.35 3.17
N ILE A 54 3.11 1.29 1.92
CA ILE A 54 2.25 0.22 1.42
C ILE A 54 3.12 -0.85 0.76
N MET A 55 3.05 -2.08 1.29
CA MET A 55 3.62 -3.26 0.65
C MET A 55 2.52 -4.04 -0.06
N CYS A 56 2.73 -4.35 -1.33
CA CYS A 56 1.80 -5.08 -2.18
C CYS A 56 2.30 -6.51 -2.42
N GLY A 57 1.40 -7.46 -2.64
CA GLY A 57 1.77 -8.83 -2.97
C GLY A 57 2.36 -8.99 -4.38
N ASP A 58 2.07 -8.05 -5.29
CA ASP A 58 2.52 -8.09 -6.67
C ASP A 58 2.59 -6.68 -7.29
N LEU A 59 3.26 -6.58 -8.45
CA LEU A 59 3.43 -5.32 -9.19
C LEU A 59 2.10 -4.75 -9.70
N GLY A 60 1.16 -5.59 -10.15
CA GLY A 60 -0.14 -5.14 -10.64
C GLY A 60 -0.97 -4.48 -9.54
N THR A 61 -0.91 -5.03 -8.33
CA THR A 61 -1.50 -4.41 -7.14
C THR A 61 -0.83 -3.07 -6.81
N ALA A 62 0.50 -2.99 -6.85
CA ALA A 62 1.21 -1.73 -6.61
C ALA A 62 0.87 -0.64 -7.64
N GLN A 63 0.76 -1.00 -8.92
CA GLN A 63 0.31 -0.09 -9.99
C GLN A 63 -1.10 0.42 -9.73
N LYS A 64 -2.04 -0.48 -9.39
CA LYS A 64 -3.43 -0.11 -9.09
C LYS A 64 -3.54 0.82 -7.88
N VAL A 65 -2.80 0.53 -6.80
CA VAL A 65 -2.75 1.41 -5.62
C VAL A 65 -2.18 2.78 -6.00
N CYS A 66 -1.11 2.82 -6.79
CA CYS A 66 -0.50 4.06 -7.27
C CYS A 66 -1.49 4.88 -8.11
N GLU A 67 -2.20 4.25 -9.05
CA GLU A 67 -3.23 4.91 -9.89
C GLU A 67 -4.37 5.50 -9.07
N ILE A 68 -4.85 4.78 -8.04
CA ILE A 68 -5.90 5.27 -7.15
C ILE A 68 -5.41 6.48 -6.34
N LEU A 69 -4.17 6.46 -5.87
CA LEU A 69 -3.62 7.51 -5.01
C LEU A 69 -3.07 8.71 -5.79
N ARG A 70 -2.73 8.54 -7.06
CA ARG A 70 -2.13 9.57 -7.92
C ARG A 70 -2.93 10.88 -7.99
N PRO A 71 -4.27 10.89 -8.13
CA PRO A 71 -5.07 12.11 -8.11
C PRO A 71 -4.94 12.91 -6.79
N TYR A 72 -4.67 12.23 -5.69
CA TYR A 72 -4.56 12.82 -4.35
C TYR A 72 -3.13 13.26 -4.02
N SER A 73 -2.12 12.86 -4.80
CA SER A 73 -0.69 13.09 -4.53
C SER A 73 -0.35 14.55 -4.23
N ASN A 74 -0.94 15.50 -4.97
CA ASN A 74 -0.72 16.94 -4.76
C ASN A 74 -1.26 17.47 -3.43
N SER A 75 -2.16 16.73 -2.78
CA SER A 75 -2.76 17.10 -1.48
C SER A 75 -2.14 16.35 -0.30
N MET A 76 -1.20 15.43 -0.55
CA MET A 76 -0.59 14.63 0.50
C MET A 76 0.39 15.48 1.33
N LYS A 77 0.24 15.44 2.65
CA LYS A 77 1.11 16.15 3.61
C LYS A 77 2.41 15.40 3.92
N THR A 78 2.50 14.14 3.51
CA THR A 78 3.67 13.29 3.76
C THR A 78 3.93 12.40 2.56
N GLN A 79 5.16 11.92 2.45
CA GLN A 79 5.55 10.97 1.42
C GLN A 79 5.05 9.57 1.80
N LEU A 80 4.42 8.90 0.84
CA LEU A 80 4.06 7.48 0.94
C LEU A 80 4.96 6.66 0.03
N GLN A 81 5.55 5.61 0.59
CA GLN A 81 6.25 4.62 -0.23
C GLN A 81 5.29 3.49 -0.63
N ILE A 82 5.34 3.10 -1.90
CA ILE A 82 4.65 1.91 -2.41
C ILE A 82 5.71 0.93 -2.87
N SER A 83 5.63 -0.31 -2.41
CA SER A 83 6.55 -1.39 -2.75
C SER A 83 5.77 -2.67 -3.01
N TRP A 84 6.39 -3.65 -3.66
CA TRP A 84 5.77 -4.94 -3.95
C TRP A 84 6.74 -6.09 -3.67
N GLN A 85 6.19 -7.26 -3.38
CA GLN A 85 6.98 -8.48 -3.28
C GLN A 85 7.44 -8.87 -4.68
N LYS A 86 8.75 -9.07 -4.85
CA LYS A 86 9.31 -9.63 -6.07
C LYS A 86 8.95 -11.11 -6.09
N GLY A 87 8.10 -11.54 -7.03
CA GLY A 87 7.89 -12.97 -7.25
C GLY A 87 9.22 -13.65 -7.59
N GLU A 88 9.43 -14.89 -7.14
CA GLU A 88 10.60 -15.74 -7.45
C GLU A 88 10.68 -16.13 -8.94
N SER A 89 10.61 -15.16 -9.85
CA SER A 89 10.69 -15.37 -11.28
C SER A 89 11.63 -14.34 -11.90
N GLU A 90 12.84 -14.23 -11.35
CA GLU A 90 14.04 -13.81 -12.07
C GLU A 90 15.23 -14.62 -11.53
N ASN A 91 15.18 -15.94 -11.71
CA ASN A 91 16.38 -16.69 -12.01
C ASN A 91 16.48 -16.69 -13.54
N GLY A 92 17.12 -15.66 -14.09
CA GLY A 92 17.02 -15.33 -15.51
C GLY A 92 18.21 -14.54 -16.02
N MET A 93 19.34 -15.25 -16.12
CA MET A 93 20.48 -15.01 -17.01
C MET A 93 21.45 -13.86 -16.68
N ALA A 94 22.65 -14.33 -16.27
CA ALA A 94 24.00 -13.93 -16.72
C ALA A 94 24.37 -12.44 -16.76
#